data_AF-A0A6H1WYU8-F1
#
_entry.id   AF-A0A6H1WYU8-F1
#
_cell.length_a   1.000
_cell.length_b   1.000
_cell.length_c   1.000
_cell.angle_alpha   90.00
_cell.angle_beta   90.00
_cell.angle_gamma   90.00
#
_symmetry.space_group_name_H-M   'P 1'
#
loop_
_entity.id
_entity.type
_entity.pdbx_description
1 polymer ?
#
loop_
_entity_poly.entity_id
_entity_poly.type
_entity_poly.pdbx_seq_one_letter_code
_entity_poly.pdbx_strand_id
1 'polypeptide(L)'
;MKIRTATILDLQAITEVEARCFPKAEAASENDFKKRLSVYPNHFWLLEDDKKLVGFVNGMVTNEPILRDEMYEDANLHNENGQWQMIFGVNTIPEYRRQGCAERILKKVISDAKEQGRKGLVLTCKEKLIRYYEKFGFENEGVSESTHGGVVWYNMRLTF
;
A
#
# COMPACT_ATOMS: atom_id res chain seq x y z
N MET A 1 3.10 -6.91 -18.74
CA MET A 1 3.04 -6.61 -17.29
C MET A 1 4.25 -7.11 -16.47
N LYS A 2 5.04 -6.19 -15.90
CA LYS A 2 6.21 -6.43 -15.04
C LYS A 2 6.02 -5.73 -13.68
N ILE A 3 6.49 -6.33 -12.60
CA ILE A 3 6.56 -5.67 -11.28
C ILE A 3 8.00 -5.24 -11.00
N ARG A 4 8.19 -4.02 -10.52
CA ARG A 4 9.48 -3.49 -10.03
C ARG A 4 9.26 -2.57 -8.84
N THR A 5 10.32 -2.24 -8.12
CA THR A 5 10.27 -1.18 -7.11
C THR A 5 10.34 0.21 -7.75
N ALA A 6 9.87 1.22 -7.03
CA ALA A 6 9.91 2.60 -7.48
C ALA A 6 11.28 3.26 -7.31
N THR A 7 11.44 4.40 -7.95
CA THR A 7 12.48 5.39 -7.74
C THR A 7 11.85 6.77 -7.63
N ILE A 8 12.63 7.79 -7.26
CA ILE A 8 12.11 9.17 -7.24
C ILE A 8 11.61 9.67 -8.61
N LEU A 9 12.09 9.08 -9.72
CA LEU A 9 11.66 9.42 -11.07
C LEU A 9 10.21 8.98 -11.35
N ASP A 10 9.65 8.09 -10.52
CA ASP A 10 8.27 7.61 -10.66
C ASP A 10 7.24 8.53 -9.98
N LEU A 11 7.68 9.58 -9.29
CA LEU A 11 6.83 10.46 -8.47
C LEU A 11 5.59 10.96 -9.23
N GLN A 12 5.79 11.49 -10.44
CA GLN A 12 4.71 12.02 -11.25
C GLN A 12 3.70 10.92 -11.62
N ALA A 13 4.18 9.79 -12.13
CA ALA A 13 3.33 8.68 -12.54
C ALA A 13 2.53 8.08 -11.36
N ILE A 14 3.15 7.95 -10.19
CA ILE A 14 2.49 7.48 -8.96
C ILE A 14 1.38 8.45 -8.56
N THR A 15 1.66 9.76 -8.56
CA THR A 15 0.68 10.79 -8.21
C THR A 15 -0.50 10.80 -9.17
N GLU A 16 -0.25 10.64 -10.48
CA GLU A 16 -1.31 10.53 -11.49
C GLU A 16 -2.18 9.28 -11.31
N VAL A 17 -1.56 8.14 -10.99
CA VAL A 17 -2.32 6.90 -10.70
C VAL A 17 -3.14 7.04 -9.42
N GLU A 18 -2.60 7.65 -8.37
CA GLU A 18 -3.29 7.91 -7.11
C GLU A 18 -4.57 8.73 -7.32
N ALA A 19 -4.46 9.86 -8.01
CA ALA A 19 -5.58 10.76 -8.30
C ALA A 19 -6.70 10.09 -9.11
N ARG A 20 -6.39 9.03 -9.86
CA ARG A 20 -7.38 8.23 -10.61
C ARG A 20 -8.00 7.09 -9.79
N CYS A 21 -7.39 6.76 -8.65
CA CYS A 21 -7.83 5.67 -7.78
C CYS A 21 -8.66 6.15 -6.60
N PHE A 22 -8.36 7.31 -6.05
CA PHE A 22 -8.96 7.80 -4.82
C PHE A 22 -9.59 9.19 -4.93
N PRO A 23 -10.66 9.48 -4.16
CA PRO A 23 -11.09 10.84 -3.93
C PRO A 23 -9.98 11.68 -3.30
N LYS A 24 -9.97 13.00 -3.55
CA LYS A 24 -8.95 13.93 -3.03
C LYS A 24 -8.76 13.87 -1.51
N ALA A 25 -9.82 13.59 -0.75
CA ALA A 25 -9.76 13.50 0.71
C ALA A 25 -9.05 12.24 1.23
N GLU A 26 -8.97 11.18 0.42
CA GLU A 26 -8.33 9.90 0.79
C GLU A 26 -6.92 9.77 0.17
N ALA A 27 -6.70 10.43 -0.97
CA ALA A 27 -5.47 10.35 -1.75
C ALA A 27 -4.27 10.98 -1.03
N ALA A 28 -3.12 10.32 -1.10
CA ALA A 28 -1.86 10.94 -0.69
C ALA A 28 -1.45 12.06 -1.67
N SER A 29 -0.86 13.13 -1.15
CA SER A 29 -0.38 14.24 -2.00
C SER A 29 0.93 13.89 -2.70
N GLU A 30 1.26 14.64 -3.75
CA GLU A 30 2.58 14.54 -4.41
C GLU A 30 3.73 14.76 -3.40
N ASN A 31 3.55 15.70 -2.46
CA ASN A 31 4.55 15.98 -1.44
C ASN A 31 4.73 14.80 -0.49
N ASP A 32 3.65 14.09 -0.14
CA ASP A 32 3.74 12.88 0.68
C ASP A 32 4.49 11.80 -0.09
N PHE A 33 4.12 11.52 -1.35
CA PHE A 33 4.85 10.55 -2.15
C PHE A 33 6.32 10.91 -2.34
N LYS A 34 6.65 12.19 -2.52
CA LYS A 34 8.05 12.65 -2.60
C LYS A 34 8.83 12.30 -1.34
N LYS A 35 8.25 12.55 -0.15
CA LYS A 35 8.87 12.17 1.13
C LYS A 35 9.05 10.65 1.22
N ARG A 36 7.99 9.89 0.95
CA ARG A 36 7.99 8.42 1.03
C ARG A 36 9.00 7.79 0.07
N LEU A 37 9.06 8.23 -1.18
CA LEU A 37 10.04 7.78 -2.18
C LEU A 37 11.48 8.18 -1.85
N SER A 38 11.68 9.22 -1.04
CA SER A 38 13.02 9.61 -0.58
C SER A 38 13.53 8.73 0.56
N VAL A 39 12.62 8.10 1.32
CA VAL A 39 12.96 7.29 2.50
C VAL A 39 12.92 5.79 2.21
N TYR A 40 11.85 5.31 1.57
CA TYR A 40 11.61 3.87 1.34
C TYR A 40 11.12 3.56 -0.08
N PRO A 41 11.83 3.98 -1.16
CA PRO A 41 11.42 3.71 -2.54
C PRO A 41 11.32 2.21 -2.87
N ASN A 42 12.08 1.39 -2.16
CA ASN A 42 12.06 -0.09 -2.21
C ASN A 42 10.76 -0.70 -1.67
N HIS A 43 9.93 0.06 -0.95
CA HIS A 43 8.61 -0.36 -0.45
C HIS A 43 7.45 0.26 -1.23
N PHE A 44 7.70 0.52 -2.51
CA PHE A 44 6.70 0.82 -3.54
C PHE A 44 6.81 -0.23 -4.64
N TRP A 45 5.79 -1.06 -4.81
CA TRP A 45 5.72 -2.07 -5.86
C TRP A 45 4.87 -1.57 -7.01
N LEU A 46 5.51 -1.30 -8.15
CA LEU A 46 4.89 -0.76 -9.35
C LEU A 46 4.59 -1.86 -10.34
N LEU A 47 3.37 -1.91 -10.87
CA LEU A 47 2.99 -2.76 -11.99
C LEU A 47 2.99 -1.94 -13.28
N GLU A 48 3.88 -2.32 -14.19
CA GLU A 48 4.02 -1.67 -15.49
C GLU A 48 3.50 -2.57 -16.60
N ASP A 49 2.79 -1.98 -17.56
CA ASP A 49 2.42 -2.63 -18.82
C ASP A 49 2.90 -1.76 -19.98
N ASP A 50 3.81 -2.27 -20.81
CA ASP A 50 4.44 -1.53 -21.92
C ASP A 50 4.89 -0.10 -21.56
N LYS A 51 5.64 0.03 -20.45
CA LYS A 51 6.14 1.29 -19.86
C LYS A 51 5.08 2.21 -19.25
N LYS A 52 3.81 1.82 -19.25
CA LYS A 52 2.73 2.53 -18.56
C LYS A 52 2.59 1.99 -17.14
N LEU A 53 2.59 2.86 -16.14
CA LEU A 53 2.24 2.48 -14.78
C LEU A 53 0.72 2.24 -14.70
N VAL A 54 0.30 1.01 -14.38
CA VAL A 54 -1.11 0.61 -14.35
C VAL A 54 -1.64 0.34 -12.94
N GLY A 55 -0.75 0.20 -11.98
CA GLY A 55 -1.10 0.04 -10.58
C GLY A 55 0.14 0.04 -9.70
N PHE A 56 -0.05 0.26 -8.40
CA PHE A 56 1.02 0.14 -7.42
C PHE A 56 0.48 -0.28 -6.05
N VAL A 57 1.37 -0.74 -5.20
CA VAL A 57 1.16 -0.88 -3.76
C VAL A 57 2.30 -0.18 -3.06
N ASN A 58 2.04 0.56 -1.98
CA ASN A 58 3.09 1.20 -1.19
C ASN A 58 2.81 1.14 0.31
N GLY A 59 3.86 1.23 1.10
CA GLY A 59 3.77 1.49 2.53
C GLY A 59 5.10 1.24 3.23
N MET A 60 5.23 1.69 4.47
CA MET A 60 6.50 1.61 5.19
C MET A 60 6.64 0.31 5.99
N VAL A 61 7.82 0.10 6.57
CA VAL A 61 8.07 -0.96 7.55
C VAL A 61 8.24 -0.33 8.93
N THR A 62 7.71 -0.95 9.97
CA THR A 62 7.87 -0.49 11.36
C THR A 62 7.80 -1.67 12.34
N ASN A 63 8.18 -1.45 13.60
CA ASN A 63 7.97 -2.41 14.69
C ASN A 63 6.57 -2.33 15.30
N GLU A 64 5.84 -1.23 15.04
CA GLU A 64 4.48 -1.09 15.50
C GLU A 64 3.56 -2.06 14.74
N PRO A 65 2.69 -2.82 15.44
CA PRO A 65 1.78 -3.75 14.78
C PRO A 65 0.50 -3.07 14.27
N ILE A 66 0.27 -1.79 14.56
CA ILE A 66 -0.98 -1.09 14.28
C ILE A 66 -0.70 0.02 13.26
N LEU A 67 -1.51 0.10 12.22
CA LEU A 67 -1.49 1.20 11.26
C LEU A 67 -2.26 2.39 11.84
N ARG A 68 -1.57 3.48 12.13
CA ARG A 68 -2.14 4.73 12.69
C ARG A 68 -2.01 5.88 11.69
N ASP A 69 -2.88 6.88 11.79
CA ASP A 69 -2.97 7.98 10.81
C ASP A 69 -1.65 8.74 10.62
N GLU A 70 -0.88 8.92 11.69
CA GLU A 70 0.46 9.54 11.69
C GLU A 70 1.43 8.91 10.68
N MET A 71 1.28 7.60 10.42
CA MET A 71 2.11 6.87 9.46
C MET A 71 1.87 7.28 8.01
N TYR A 72 0.70 7.86 7.69
CA TYR A 72 0.45 8.43 6.36
C TYR A 72 1.21 9.75 6.16
N GLU A 73 1.50 10.49 7.23
CA GLU A 73 2.07 11.85 7.17
C GLU A 73 3.59 11.88 7.40
N ASP A 74 4.10 11.00 8.28
CA ASP A 74 5.51 10.95 8.65
C ASP A 74 6.22 9.71 8.10
N ALA A 75 6.96 9.91 7.01
CA ALA A 75 7.80 8.88 6.40
C ALA A 75 8.97 8.44 7.30
N ASN A 76 9.36 9.23 8.32
CA ASN A 76 10.49 8.91 9.20
C ASN A 76 10.16 7.82 10.23
N LEU A 77 8.88 7.45 10.37
CA LEU A 77 8.47 6.28 11.14
C LEU A 77 8.87 4.95 10.46
N HIS A 78 9.39 5.02 9.24
CA HIS A 78 9.98 3.88 8.56
C HIS A 78 11.23 3.37 9.29
N ASN A 79 11.26 2.07 9.53
CA ASN A 79 12.43 1.32 9.97
C ASN A 79 12.61 0.09 9.08
N GLU A 80 13.65 0.08 8.25
CA GLU A 80 13.93 -1.01 7.30
C GLU A 80 14.11 -2.37 8.00
N ASN A 81 14.46 -2.41 9.28
CA ASN A 81 14.57 -3.64 10.08
C ASN A 81 13.29 -3.94 10.89
N GLY A 82 12.20 -3.21 10.66
CA GLY A 82 10.96 -3.37 11.39
C GLY A 82 10.26 -4.71 11.11
N GLN A 83 9.38 -5.09 12.02
CA GLN A 83 8.72 -6.40 11.98
C GLN A 83 7.48 -6.45 11.08
N TRP A 84 6.86 -5.32 10.78
CA TRP A 84 5.57 -5.26 10.08
C TRP A 84 5.66 -4.40 8.82
N GLN A 85 5.13 -4.92 7.72
CA GLN A 85 4.91 -4.17 6.48
C GLN A 85 3.54 -3.48 6.53
N MET A 86 3.53 -2.16 6.63
CA MET A 86 2.31 -1.38 6.46
C MET A 86 1.99 -1.25 4.97
N ILE A 87 0.70 -1.26 4.62
CA ILE A 87 0.20 -0.97 3.28
C ILE A 87 -0.71 0.25 3.35
N PHE A 88 -0.30 1.34 2.69
CA PHE A 88 -1.01 2.61 2.67
C PHE A 88 -1.95 2.72 1.46
N GLY A 89 -1.53 2.19 0.32
CA GLY A 89 -2.28 2.28 -0.94
C GLY A 89 -2.23 0.97 -1.72
N VAL A 90 -3.37 0.59 -2.31
CA VAL A 90 -3.47 -0.49 -3.31
C VAL A 90 -4.21 0.07 -4.52
N ASN A 91 -3.46 0.38 -5.56
CA ASN A 91 -3.91 1.19 -6.68
C ASN A 91 -3.96 0.34 -7.96
N THR A 92 -5.03 0.50 -8.72
CA THR A 92 -5.14 -0.01 -10.09
C THR A 92 -6.00 0.95 -10.87
N ILE A 93 -5.46 1.50 -11.97
CA ILE A 93 -6.18 2.47 -12.81
C ILE A 93 -7.47 1.85 -13.37
N PRO A 94 -8.54 2.64 -13.56
CA PRO A 94 -9.87 2.13 -13.91
C PRO A 94 -9.90 1.11 -15.05
N GLU A 95 -9.15 1.33 -16.13
CA GLU A 95 -9.16 0.47 -17.31
C GLU A 95 -8.51 -0.91 -17.08
N TYR A 96 -7.71 -1.04 -16.03
CA TYR A 96 -6.99 -2.27 -15.66
C TYR A 96 -7.61 -2.99 -14.46
N ARG A 97 -8.73 -2.48 -13.92
CA ARG A 97 -9.44 -3.14 -12.82
C ARG A 97 -10.08 -4.44 -13.29
N ARG A 98 -10.27 -5.38 -12.35
CA ARG A 98 -10.83 -6.73 -12.60
C ARG A 98 -10.00 -7.62 -13.54
N GLN A 99 -8.74 -7.27 -13.78
CA GLN A 99 -7.79 -8.07 -14.57
C GLN A 99 -6.70 -8.73 -13.68
N GLY A 100 -6.92 -8.82 -12.36
CA GLY A 100 -5.97 -9.40 -11.42
C GLY A 100 -4.71 -8.55 -11.14
N CYS A 101 -4.68 -7.28 -11.57
CA CYS A 101 -3.52 -6.39 -11.36
C CYS A 101 -3.16 -6.21 -9.88
N ALA A 102 -4.11 -5.75 -9.05
CA ALA A 102 -3.89 -5.59 -7.61
C ALA A 102 -3.49 -6.91 -6.92
N GLU A 103 -4.09 -8.03 -7.31
CA GLU A 103 -3.76 -9.37 -6.77
C GLU A 103 -2.31 -9.74 -7.07
N ARG A 104 -1.82 -9.50 -8.29
CA ARG A 104 -0.44 -9.75 -8.68
C ARG A 104 0.54 -8.94 -7.84
N ILE A 105 0.24 -7.66 -7.60
CA ILE A 105 1.11 -6.79 -6.80
C ILE A 105 1.10 -7.26 -5.35
N LEU A 106 -0.07 -7.50 -4.74
CA LEU A 106 -0.18 -7.96 -3.36
C LEU A 106 0.54 -9.30 -3.13
N LYS A 107 0.43 -10.26 -4.04
CA LYS A 107 1.19 -11.52 -3.96
C LYS A 107 2.71 -11.28 -3.95
N LYS A 108 3.19 -10.31 -4.73
CA LYS A 108 4.61 -9.92 -4.70
C LYS A 108 4.99 -9.27 -3.38
N VAL A 109 4.19 -8.34 -2.86
CA VAL A 109 4.44 -7.71 -1.55
C VAL A 109 4.49 -8.75 -0.43
N ILE A 110 3.57 -9.72 -0.43
CA ILE A 110 3.55 -10.83 0.54
C ILE A 110 4.82 -11.67 0.44
N SER A 111 5.25 -12.04 -0.77
CA SER A 111 6.50 -12.80 -0.99
C SER A 111 7.71 -12.04 -0.48
N ASP A 112 7.83 -10.77 -0.86
CA ASP A 112 8.98 -9.93 -0.50
C ASP A 112 9.05 -9.72 1.02
N ALA A 113 7.92 -9.47 1.67
CA ALA A 113 7.87 -9.34 3.12
C ALA A 113 8.24 -10.66 3.84
N LYS A 114 7.84 -11.82 3.31
CA LYS A 114 8.27 -13.13 3.85
C LYS A 114 9.78 -13.32 3.71
N GLU A 115 10.32 -13.05 2.53
CA GLU A 115 11.76 -13.17 2.24
C GLU A 115 12.60 -12.24 3.11
N GLN A 116 12.06 -11.06 3.44
CA GLN A 116 12.68 -10.09 4.36
C GLN A 116 12.52 -10.44 5.85
N GLY A 117 11.87 -11.57 6.18
CA GLY A 117 11.69 -12.02 7.57
C GLY A 117 10.71 -11.17 8.38
N ARG A 118 9.74 -10.51 7.73
CA ARG A 118 8.68 -9.77 8.44
C ARG A 118 7.75 -10.75 9.16
N LYS A 119 7.04 -10.28 10.18
CA LYS A 119 5.96 -11.02 10.85
C LYS A 119 4.67 -11.05 10.05
N GLY A 120 4.48 -10.06 9.18
CA GLY A 120 3.23 -9.92 8.44
C GLY A 120 3.02 -8.56 7.77
N LEU A 121 1.83 -8.39 7.20
CA LEU A 121 1.35 -7.16 6.59
C LEU A 121 0.15 -6.62 7.38
N VAL A 122 0.04 -5.29 7.42
CA VAL A 122 -1.07 -4.58 8.07
C VAL A 122 -1.61 -3.53 7.11
N LEU A 123 -2.93 -3.48 6.96
CA LEU A 123 -3.61 -2.48 6.15
C LEU A 123 -4.96 -2.12 6.75
N THR A 124 -5.51 -1.01 6.31
CA THR A 124 -6.90 -0.64 6.58
C THR A 124 -7.72 -0.71 5.28
N CYS A 125 -8.98 -1.13 5.36
CA CYS A 125 -9.85 -1.17 4.19
C CYS A 125 -11.29 -0.77 4.50
N LYS A 126 -12.03 -0.37 3.47
CA LYS A 126 -13.49 -0.15 3.56
C LYS A 126 -14.19 -1.50 3.67
N GLU A 127 -15.32 -1.56 4.38
CA GLU A 127 -16.07 -2.80 4.66
C GLU A 127 -16.25 -3.71 3.43
N LYS A 128 -16.65 -3.13 2.29
CA LYS A 128 -16.86 -3.85 1.02
C LYS A 128 -15.61 -4.56 0.46
N LEU A 129 -14.42 -4.24 0.97
CA LEU A 129 -13.13 -4.80 0.55
C LEU A 129 -12.61 -5.87 1.52
N ILE A 130 -13.24 -6.10 2.67
CA ILE A 130 -12.81 -7.13 3.64
C ILE A 130 -12.69 -8.50 2.94
N ARG A 131 -13.77 -8.93 2.26
CA ARG A 131 -13.79 -10.20 1.49
C ARG A 131 -12.76 -10.28 0.38
N TYR A 132 -12.26 -9.14 -0.12
CA TYR A 132 -11.20 -9.13 -1.12
C TYR A 132 -9.86 -9.45 -0.46
N TYR A 133 -9.54 -8.84 0.68
CA TYR A 133 -8.29 -9.07 1.40
C TYR A 133 -8.24 -10.43 2.10
N GLU A 134 -9.38 -10.96 2.59
CA GLU A 134 -9.46 -12.31 3.15
C GLU A 134 -8.99 -13.40 2.17
N LYS A 135 -9.12 -13.20 0.85
CA LYS A 135 -8.63 -14.15 -0.17
C LYS A 135 -7.12 -14.34 -0.16
N PHE A 136 -6.39 -13.39 0.43
CA PHE A 136 -4.93 -13.46 0.59
C PHE A 136 -4.52 -13.94 1.99
N GLY A 137 -5.49 -14.28 2.85
CA GLY A 137 -5.27 -14.69 4.23
C GLY A 137 -5.26 -13.55 5.25
N PHE A 138 -5.65 -12.33 4.88
CA PHE A 138 -5.82 -11.26 5.86
C PHE A 138 -7.03 -11.56 6.76
N GLU A 139 -6.82 -11.43 8.06
CA GLU A 139 -7.86 -11.49 9.08
C GLU A 139 -8.38 -10.08 9.36
N ASN A 140 -9.71 -9.96 9.51
CA ASN A 140 -10.36 -8.71 9.92
C ASN A 140 -10.30 -8.58 11.44
N GLU A 141 -9.60 -7.55 11.93
CA GLU A 141 -9.44 -7.24 13.37
C GLU A 141 -10.49 -6.24 13.87
N GLY A 142 -11.51 -5.93 13.06
CA GLY A 142 -12.60 -5.03 13.41
C GLY A 142 -12.36 -3.59 12.96
N VAL A 143 -13.16 -2.67 13.50
CA VAL A 143 -13.14 -1.25 13.13
C VAL A 143 -11.82 -0.62 13.58
N SER A 144 -11.20 0.14 12.68
CA SER A 144 -9.97 0.90 12.93
C SER A 144 -10.27 2.21 13.64
N GLU A 145 -9.33 2.67 14.46
CA GLU A 145 -9.34 4.03 15.04
C GLU A 145 -8.98 5.11 14.01
N SER A 146 -8.51 4.71 12.82
CA SER A 146 -8.16 5.61 11.73
C SER A 146 -9.37 6.46 11.30
N THR A 147 -9.15 7.77 11.20
CA THR A 147 -10.13 8.74 10.70
C THR A 147 -9.76 9.25 9.31
N HIS A 148 -8.73 8.67 8.68
CA HIS A 148 -8.18 9.08 7.41
C HIS A 148 -9.28 9.23 6.34
N GLY A 149 -9.34 10.40 5.71
CA GLY A 149 -10.35 10.72 4.69
C GLY A 149 -11.81 10.74 5.17
N GLY A 150 -12.08 10.67 6.48
CA GLY A 150 -13.44 10.75 7.05
C GLY A 150 -14.30 9.52 6.78
N VAL A 151 -13.70 8.33 6.62
CA VAL A 151 -14.38 7.06 6.32
C VAL A 151 -14.19 6.07 7.48
N VAL A 152 -15.14 5.13 7.64
CA VAL A 152 -14.96 4.00 8.55
C VAL A 152 -14.06 2.95 7.89
N TRP A 153 -12.96 2.65 8.56
CA TRP A 153 -11.96 1.67 8.14
C TRP A 153 -12.00 0.42 9.01
N TYR A 154 -11.58 -0.70 8.45
CA TYR A 154 -11.40 -1.98 9.14
C TYR A 154 -9.93 -2.38 9.10
N ASN A 155 -9.39 -2.77 10.25
CA ASN A 155 -8.03 -3.27 10.39
C ASN A 155 -7.95 -4.67 9.78
N MET A 156 -6.98 -4.88 8.89
CA MET A 156 -6.71 -6.16 8.26
C MET A 156 -5.26 -6.56 8.52
N ARG A 157 -5.03 -7.78 9.00
CA ARG A 157 -3.69 -8.31 9.26
C ARG A 157 -3.46 -9.65 8.59
N LEU A 158 -2.32 -9.79 7.93
CA LEU A 158 -1.81 -11.08 7.46
C LEU A 158 -0.56 -11.40 8.27
N THR A 159 -0.52 -12.56 8.92
CA THR A 159 0.64 -13.05 9.69
C THR A 159 1.30 -14.23 8.95
N PHE A 160 2.62 -14.37 9.06
CA PHE A 160 3.41 -15.41 8.37
C PHE A 160 3.80 -16.58 9.26
#